data_AF-A0A959L660-F1
#
_entry.id   AF-A0A959L660-F1
#
_cell.length_a   1.000
_cell.length_b   1.000
_cell.length_c   1.000
_cell.angle_alpha   90.00
_cell.angle_beta   90.00
_cell.angle_gamma   90.00
#
_symmetry.space_group_name_H-M   'P 1'
#
loop_
_entity.id
_entity.type
_entity.pdbx_description
1 polymer ?
#
loop_
_entity_poly.entity_id
_entity_poly.type
_entity_poly.pdbx_seq_one_letter_code
_entity_poly.pdbx_strand_id
1 'polypeptide(L)'
;MKTILTKIQNPKDKNASTTKDHPIIGRRRDFLKRATMGGLSLSAMMGMSIEDTIAQTTSKVNRSSSPSDLKITDLRYVTIDNGTSYTNARNVIIRIDTNQGIYGLGELRDGADPRYGLFLKSRILGLNPCNVELIYKIIKQFGGHGRKGAGVSGVEMALWDLVGKAYNVPVWQLLGGKYRDKVRLYAYVPAHDAKNMDIEKFKADCKVRMEDQGFTWLKMHPGIGVYADVPGATVNTKYIPGFKDSNLDNYLSYQNTRHAFTSVMVTDKGLDLLKNYVGTIRDVVGYDIHLSADHFGHFDVNECIRVANALEPYRLASMEDFVPWDSIDQLKMITDSINSPTITGEDIFGKEEFRKLCDVHAVDIVHPDMGTSGGILETKKIGDYAEECDIAMKMHFAGTPVCFMANVHAAAATQNFLALELPVQCVDNPWWPKLVNVVSGDELYTKGFANVPLEAPGLGIELNEDELKRHLHQEDKSYFAPTPQWNEKRSHDRLWS
;
A
#
# COMPACT_ATOMS: atom_id res chain seq x y z
N MET A 1 67.64 4.68 11.14
CA MET A 1 67.94 5.16 9.78
C MET A 1 66.60 5.54 9.15
N LYS A 2 66.40 6.78 8.65
CA LYS A 2 66.85 7.28 7.32
C LYS A 2 66.26 6.41 6.21
N THR A 3 65.48 6.87 5.22
CA THR A 3 64.95 8.20 4.80
C THR A 3 63.71 7.86 3.91
N ILE A 4 62.68 8.68 3.69
CA ILE A 4 62.60 9.72 2.65
C ILE A 4 61.30 10.52 2.86
N LEU A 5 61.47 11.79 3.23
CA LEU A 5 60.57 12.88 2.87
C LEU A 5 60.91 13.36 1.45
N THR A 6 59.96 14.06 0.83
CA THR A 6 60.04 14.94 -0.37
C THR A 6 59.59 14.38 -1.72
N LYS A 7 58.46 14.93 -2.21
CA LYS A 7 58.45 15.83 -3.39
C LYS A 7 57.12 16.60 -3.50
N ILE A 8 57.05 17.74 -2.82
CA ILE A 8 56.19 18.86 -3.21
C ILE A 8 57.11 20.09 -3.31
N GLN A 9 57.33 20.56 -4.54
CA GLN A 9 57.91 21.86 -4.93
C GLN A 9 56.94 22.38 -6.03
N ASN A 10 56.18 23.48 -5.94
CA ASN A 10 56.46 24.86 -5.50
C ASN A 10 57.45 25.56 -6.49
N PRO A 11 57.39 26.89 -6.79
CA PRO A 11 56.51 27.94 -6.25
C PRO A 11 56.06 29.11 -7.20
N LYS A 12 55.23 30.04 -6.67
CA LYS A 12 55.07 31.49 -7.04
C LYS A 12 54.51 31.81 -8.45
N ASP A 13 53.74 32.88 -8.71
CA ASP A 13 53.33 34.13 -8.02
C ASP A 13 51.96 34.56 -8.64
N LYS A 14 51.16 35.58 -8.25
CA LYS A 14 51.19 36.66 -7.23
C LYS A 14 49.77 37.24 -7.03
N ASN A 15 49.35 37.54 -5.79
CA ASN A 15 48.66 38.79 -5.35
C ASN A 15 47.88 38.62 -4.03
N ALA A 16 48.10 39.53 -3.09
CA ALA A 16 47.45 39.56 -1.79
C ALA A 16 46.24 40.50 -1.76
N SER A 17 45.20 40.17 -1.00
CA SER A 17 44.14 41.10 -0.60
C SER A 17 43.46 40.64 0.70
N THR A 18 43.97 41.17 1.81
CA THR A 18 43.31 41.41 3.11
C THR A 18 41.93 40.78 3.39
N THR A 19 41.87 40.04 4.50
CA THR A 19 40.66 39.85 5.31
C THR A 19 39.92 41.17 5.55
N LYS A 20 38.62 41.20 5.32
CA LYS A 20 37.72 42.25 5.83
C LYS A 20 36.58 41.61 6.60
N ASP A 21 36.37 42.11 7.81
CA ASP A 21 35.16 41.83 8.59
C ASP A 21 33.91 42.26 7.81
N HIS A 22 32.93 41.35 7.71
CA HIS A 22 31.58 41.71 7.31
C HIS A 22 30.75 41.94 8.58
N PRO A 23 30.35 43.19 8.89
CA PRO A 23 29.61 43.48 10.11
C PRO A 23 28.20 42.89 10.07
N ILE A 24 27.67 42.55 11.25
CA ILE A 24 26.32 42.00 11.44
C ILE A 24 25.25 43.11 11.28
N ILE A 25 25.19 43.74 10.11
CA ILE A 25 24.25 44.82 9.77
C ILE A 25 23.72 44.59 8.34
N GLY A 26 22.80 43.62 8.20
CA GLY A 26 22.14 43.31 6.92
C GLY A 26 20.73 42.72 7.04
N ARG A 27 20.48 41.89 8.07
CA ARG A 27 19.25 41.07 8.17
C ARG A 27 17.92 41.83 8.24
N ARG A 28 17.89 43.11 8.66
CA ARG A 28 16.63 43.90 8.70
C ARG A 28 16.10 44.27 7.31
N ARG A 29 16.98 44.56 6.33
CA ARG A 29 16.56 44.94 4.97
C ARG A 29 16.07 43.74 4.15
N ASP A 30 16.68 42.57 4.33
CA ASP A 30 16.20 41.34 3.68
C ASP A 30 14.94 40.77 4.33
N PHE A 31 14.77 40.91 5.65
CA PHE A 31 13.50 40.60 6.31
C PHE A 31 12.36 41.48 5.77
N LEU A 32 12.58 42.80 5.65
CA LEU A 32 11.60 43.70 5.04
C LEU A 32 11.31 43.37 3.57
N LYS A 33 12.34 43.08 2.75
CA LYS A 33 12.14 42.66 1.35
C LYS A 33 11.35 41.36 1.21
N ARG A 34 11.63 40.36 2.05
CA ARG A 34 10.88 39.08 2.04
C ARG A 34 9.45 39.25 2.57
N ALA A 35 9.25 40.10 3.59
CA ALA A 35 7.91 40.46 4.06
C ALA A 35 7.07 41.12 2.94
N THR A 36 7.65 42.06 2.18
CA THR A 36 6.95 42.73 1.05
C THR A 36 6.64 41.84 -0.14
N MET A 37 7.19 40.62 -0.22
CA MET A 37 6.85 39.66 -1.28
C MET A 37 5.77 38.65 -0.86
N GLY A 38 5.46 38.52 0.44
CA GLY A 38 4.45 37.59 0.95
C GLY A 38 3.03 38.16 1.03
N GLY A 39 2.92 39.49 1.12
CA GLY A 39 1.69 40.25 1.29
C GLY A 39 2.01 41.75 1.38
N LEU A 40 0.98 42.59 1.49
CA LEU A 40 1.10 44.05 1.57
C LEU A 40 2.18 44.50 2.57
N SER A 41 2.93 45.55 2.20
CA SER A 41 3.91 46.16 3.09
C SER A 41 3.26 46.64 4.39
N LEU A 42 4.00 46.65 5.51
CA LEU A 42 3.50 47.08 6.82
C LEU A 42 2.83 48.48 6.77
N SER A 43 3.37 49.39 5.96
CA SER A 43 2.82 50.73 5.72
C SER A 43 1.45 50.75 5.05
N ALA A 44 1.14 49.75 4.21
CA ALA A 44 -0.18 49.63 3.60
C ALA A 44 -1.23 49.09 4.57
N MET A 45 -0.83 48.27 5.55
CA MET A 45 -1.73 47.78 6.60
C MET A 45 -2.10 48.87 7.62
N MET A 46 -1.26 49.90 7.79
CA MET A 46 -1.54 51.03 8.69
C MET A 46 -2.70 51.94 8.26
N GLY A 47 -3.16 51.84 7.00
CA GLY A 47 -4.32 52.58 6.48
C GLY A 47 -5.61 51.76 6.36
N MET A 48 -5.58 50.48 6.76
CA MET A 48 -6.72 49.56 6.66
C MET A 48 -7.52 49.53 7.95
N SER A 49 -8.82 49.21 7.88
CA SER A 49 -9.58 48.93 9.10
C SER A 49 -9.05 47.67 9.80
N ILE A 50 -9.41 47.45 11.07
CA ILE A 50 -9.08 46.21 11.78
C ILE A 50 -9.68 44.99 11.05
N GLU A 51 -10.88 45.14 10.51
CA GLU A 51 -11.61 44.09 9.79
C GLU A 51 -10.92 43.77 8.45
N ASP A 52 -10.53 44.77 7.67
CA ASP A 52 -9.76 44.58 6.43
C ASP A 52 -8.37 43.99 6.71
N THR A 53 -7.72 44.44 7.79
CA THR A 53 -6.41 43.92 8.23
C THR A 53 -6.52 42.44 8.59
N ILE A 54 -7.55 42.03 9.33
CA ILE A 54 -7.83 40.63 9.65
C ILE A 54 -8.19 39.86 8.37
N ALA A 55 -9.08 40.38 7.53
CA ALA A 55 -9.48 39.74 6.28
C ALA A 55 -8.29 39.50 5.36
N GLN A 56 -7.36 40.45 5.25
CA GLN A 56 -6.20 40.35 4.38
C GLN A 56 -5.07 39.51 4.98
N THR A 57 -4.78 39.61 6.29
CA THR A 57 -3.81 38.72 6.96
C THR A 57 -4.26 37.26 6.94
N THR A 58 -5.56 37.01 7.08
CA THR A 58 -6.15 35.66 7.04
C THR A 58 -6.64 35.23 5.66
N SER A 59 -6.46 36.05 4.61
CA SER A 59 -6.91 35.74 3.24
C SER A 59 -6.24 34.50 2.64
N LYS A 60 -5.03 34.18 3.12
CA LYS A 60 -4.27 32.98 2.76
C LYS A 60 -4.41 31.82 3.75
N VAL A 61 -5.16 32.02 4.85
CA VAL A 61 -5.47 30.95 5.80
C VAL A 61 -6.73 30.26 5.27
N ASN A 62 -6.63 28.96 4.97
CA ASN A 62 -7.79 28.19 4.54
C ASN A 62 -8.84 28.20 5.67
N ARG A 63 -10.04 28.70 5.38
CA ARG A 63 -11.17 28.80 6.31
C ARG A 63 -12.25 27.72 6.09
N SER A 64 -12.01 26.74 5.22
CA SER A 64 -12.97 25.68 4.90
C SER A 64 -13.27 24.76 6.08
N SER A 65 -12.46 24.79 7.14
CA SER A 65 -12.82 24.22 8.45
C SER A 65 -12.18 24.98 9.61
N SER A 66 -12.76 24.82 10.80
CA SER A 66 -12.10 24.97 12.10
C SER A 66 -11.77 23.57 12.61
N PRO A 67 -10.51 23.09 12.49
CA PRO A 67 -10.16 21.71 12.82
C PRO A 67 -10.44 21.31 14.27
N SER A 68 -10.41 22.24 15.23
CA SER A 68 -10.78 22.02 16.63
C SER A 68 -12.27 21.69 16.83
N ASP A 69 -13.13 22.23 15.97
CA ASP A 69 -14.59 22.12 16.08
C ASP A 69 -15.20 21.07 15.15
N LEU A 70 -14.36 20.31 14.42
CA LEU A 70 -14.81 19.21 13.58
C LEU A 70 -15.41 18.10 14.44
N LYS A 71 -16.51 17.53 13.97
CA LYS A 71 -17.21 16.40 14.56
C LYS A 71 -17.73 15.50 13.46
N ILE A 72 -17.50 14.20 13.59
CA ILE A 72 -18.03 13.18 12.69
C ILE A 72 -19.56 13.14 12.84
N THR A 73 -20.27 13.29 11.73
CA THR A 73 -21.75 13.31 11.69
C THR A 73 -22.34 12.07 11.04
N ASP A 74 -21.60 11.40 10.14
CA ASP A 74 -22.07 10.22 9.43
C ASP A 74 -20.91 9.31 8.99
N LEU A 75 -21.23 8.04 8.69
CA LEU A 75 -20.35 7.09 8.00
C LEU A 75 -21.22 6.33 7.00
N ARG A 76 -20.95 6.54 5.72
CA ARG A 76 -21.69 5.94 4.61
C ARG A 76 -20.75 5.12 3.75
N TYR A 77 -21.31 4.33 2.83
CA TYR A 77 -20.52 3.50 1.92
C TYR A 77 -21.13 3.45 0.52
N VAL A 78 -20.34 2.95 -0.41
CA VAL A 78 -20.75 2.50 -1.74
C VAL A 78 -20.01 1.20 -2.04
N THR A 79 -20.69 0.27 -2.72
CA THR A 79 -20.11 -1.01 -3.11
C THR A 79 -19.85 -0.99 -4.62
N ILE A 80 -18.60 -1.19 -5.03
CA ILE A 80 -18.14 -1.11 -6.42
C ILE A 80 -17.74 -2.51 -6.90
N ASP A 81 -18.13 -2.83 -8.12
CA ASP A 81 -17.66 -4.00 -8.86
C ASP A 81 -16.20 -3.77 -9.27
N ASN A 82 -15.29 -4.65 -8.85
CA ASN A 82 -13.86 -4.58 -9.15
C ASN A 82 -13.46 -5.38 -10.40
N GLY A 83 -14.42 -6.05 -11.05
CA GLY A 83 -14.22 -6.82 -12.28
C GLY A 83 -13.59 -8.21 -12.09
N THR A 84 -13.39 -8.70 -10.85
CA THR A 84 -12.71 -9.98 -10.60
C THR A 84 -13.56 -10.96 -9.80
N SER A 85 -13.70 -12.20 -10.27
CA SER A 85 -14.46 -13.24 -9.57
C SER A 85 -13.81 -13.76 -8.28
N TYR A 86 -12.50 -13.54 -8.09
CA TYR A 86 -11.71 -14.14 -7.01
C TYR A 86 -12.14 -13.73 -5.59
N THR A 87 -12.70 -12.52 -5.41
CA THR A 87 -13.16 -12.03 -4.09
C THR A 87 -14.58 -11.48 -4.13
N ASN A 88 -15.49 -12.20 -4.81
CA ASN A 88 -16.88 -11.79 -5.06
C ASN A 88 -16.99 -10.40 -5.73
N ALA A 89 -15.98 -10.03 -6.53
CA ALA A 89 -15.89 -8.77 -7.27
C ALA A 89 -16.10 -7.48 -6.47
N ARG A 90 -15.88 -7.49 -5.15
CA ARG A 90 -16.38 -6.42 -4.27
C ARG A 90 -15.28 -5.54 -3.68
N ASN A 91 -15.33 -4.23 -3.96
CA ASN A 91 -14.63 -3.23 -3.17
C ASN A 91 -15.65 -2.30 -2.48
N VAL A 92 -15.36 -1.88 -1.25
CA VAL A 92 -16.28 -1.04 -0.46
C VAL A 92 -15.59 0.25 -0.04
N ILE A 93 -15.94 1.35 -0.71
CA ILE A 93 -15.49 2.69 -0.34
C ILE A 93 -16.40 3.21 0.76
N ILE A 94 -15.82 3.75 1.84
CA ILE A 94 -16.55 4.48 2.88
C ILE A 94 -16.26 5.98 2.80
N ARG A 95 -17.25 6.74 3.25
CA ARG A 95 -17.18 8.20 3.38
C ARG A 95 -17.60 8.59 4.80
N ILE A 96 -16.75 9.35 5.48
CA ILE A 96 -17.03 9.92 6.81
C ILE A 96 -17.37 11.39 6.64
N ASP A 97 -18.61 11.78 6.98
CA ASP A 97 -19.09 13.16 6.90
C ASP A 97 -18.81 13.93 8.21
N THR A 98 -18.69 15.26 8.11
CA THR A 98 -18.52 16.14 9.28
C THR A 98 -19.58 17.25 9.37
N ASN A 99 -19.61 17.92 10.52
CA ASN A 99 -20.45 19.10 10.78
C ASN A 99 -20.03 20.37 10.00
N GLN A 100 -18.96 20.34 9.21
CA GLN A 100 -18.42 21.51 8.49
C GLN A 100 -18.38 21.31 6.96
N GLY A 101 -19.06 20.28 6.44
CA GLY A 101 -19.20 20.06 5.00
C GLY A 101 -18.03 19.35 4.32
N ILE A 102 -16.88 19.20 5.00
CA ILE A 102 -15.80 18.32 4.53
C ILE A 102 -16.11 16.85 4.87
N TYR A 103 -15.64 15.94 4.02
CA TYR A 103 -15.69 14.49 4.23
C TYR A 103 -14.33 13.85 3.96
N GLY A 104 -14.14 12.64 4.47
CA GLY A 104 -12.96 11.81 4.21
C GLY A 104 -13.32 10.50 3.54
N LEU A 105 -12.43 10.04 2.66
CA LEU A 105 -12.55 8.81 1.89
C LEU A 105 -11.62 7.73 2.45
N GLY A 106 -12.16 6.54 2.63
CA GLY A 106 -11.41 5.35 2.98
C GLY A 106 -12.02 4.13 2.32
N GLU A 107 -11.35 2.99 2.42
CA GLU A 107 -11.78 1.78 1.71
C GLU A 107 -11.50 0.54 2.56
N LEU A 108 -12.45 -0.38 2.54
CA LEU A 108 -12.32 -1.72 3.08
C LEU A 108 -11.66 -2.60 2.01
N ARG A 109 -10.75 -3.50 2.43
CA ARG A 109 -10.08 -4.48 1.55
C ARG A 109 -11.05 -5.21 0.63
N ASP A 110 -10.56 -5.57 -0.56
CA ASP A 110 -11.28 -6.39 -1.53
C ASP A 110 -11.94 -7.64 -0.90
N GLY A 111 -13.18 -7.93 -1.30
CA GLY A 111 -14.01 -9.01 -0.76
C GLY A 111 -14.55 -8.78 0.66
N ALA A 112 -14.18 -7.69 1.35
CA ALA A 112 -14.69 -7.44 2.70
C ALA A 112 -16.17 -7.01 2.70
N ASP A 113 -16.88 -7.41 3.76
CA ASP A 113 -18.27 -7.06 3.96
C ASP A 113 -18.41 -5.61 4.49
N PRO A 114 -19.28 -4.76 3.91
CA PRO A 114 -19.52 -3.39 4.39
C PRO A 114 -19.82 -3.29 5.89
N ARG A 115 -20.42 -4.33 6.48
CA ARG A 115 -20.75 -4.38 7.91
C ARG A 115 -19.53 -4.18 8.79
N TYR A 116 -18.33 -4.63 8.37
CA TYR A 116 -17.08 -4.42 9.12
C TYR A 116 -16.76 -2.93 9.33
N GLY A 117 -17.06 -2.06 8.36
CA GLY A 117 -16.93 -0.61 8.53
C GLY A 117 -18.12 -0.01 9.28
N LEU A 118 -19.34 -0.44 8.93
CA LEU A 118 -20.57 0.15 9.44
C LEU A 118 -20.76 -0.02 10.96
N PHE A 119 -20.37 -1.15 11.56
CA PHE A 119 -20.55 -1.34 13.00
C PHE A 119 -19.70 -0.38 13.87
N LEU A 120 -18.63 0.17 13.30
CA LEU A 120 -17.74 1.14 13.95
C LEU A 120 -18.37 2.53 14.06
N LYS A 121 -19.37 2.86 13.24
CA LYS A 121 -20.00 4.19 13.18
C LYS A 121 -20.40 4.71 14.58
N SER A 122 -21.15 3.92 15.33
CA SER A 122 -21.61 4.23 16.70
C SER A 122 -20.49 4.47 17.73
N ARG A 123 -19.23 4.14 17.41
CA ARG A 123 -18.06 4.41 18.26
C ARG A 123 -17.38 5.72 17.91
N ILE A 124 -17.63 6.29 16.73
CA ILE A 124 -16.91 7.46 16.20
C ILE A 124 -17.79 8.71 16.02
N LEU A 125 -19.13 8.56 15.99
CA LEU A 125 -20.05 9.71 15.89
C LEU A 125 -19.80 10.74 17.00
N GLY A 126 -19.77 12.02 16.61
CA GLY A 126 -19.53 13.15 17.51
C GLY A 126 -18.07 13.37 17.90
N LEU A 127 -17.16 12.43 17.65
CA LEU A 127 -15.73 12.61 17.90
C LEU A 127 -15.12 13.56 16.85
N ASN A 128 -14.06 14.27 17.24
CA ASN A 128 -13.29 15.10 16.32
C ASN A 128 -12.31 14.22 15.52
N PRO A 129 -12.42 14.18 14.17
CA PRO A 129 -11.64 13.29 13.32
C PRO A 129 -10.13 13.57 13.33
N CYS A 130 -9.69 14.78 13.74
CA CYS A 130 -8.28 15.11 13.86
C CYS A 130 -7.56 14.33 14.99
N ASN A 131 -8.29 13.67 15.89
CA ASN A 131 -7.71 12.80 16.92
C ASN A 131 -7.55 11.35 16.41
N VAL A 132 -6.88 11.16 15.28
CA VAL A 132 -6.84 9.88 14.54
C VAL A 132 -6.38 8.72 15.43
N GLU A 133 -5.26 8.84 16.15
CA GLU A 133 -4.74 7.78 17.03
C GLU A 133 -5.74 7.42 18.16
N LEU A 134 -6.46 8.39 18.73
CA LEU A 134 -7.47 8.13 19.75
C LEU A 134 -8.63 7.30 19.16
N ILE A 135 -9.15 7.72 18.00
CA ILE A 135 -10.24 7.01 17.32
C ILE A 135 -9.78 5.61 16.90
N TYR A 136 -8.58 5.49 16.32
CA TYR A 136 -7.94 4.23 15.99
C TYR A 136 -7.85 3.32 17.22
N LYS A 137 -7.39 3.79 18.38
CA LYS A 137 -7.34 2.97 19.61
C LYS A 137 -8.73 2.55 20.14
N ILE A 138 -9.78 3.36 19.93
CA ILE A 138 -11.16 2.97 20.26
C ILE A 138 -11.62 1.80 19.38
N ILE A 139 -11.30 1.82 18.08
CA ILE A 139 -11.78 0.83 17.10
C ILE A 139 -10.85 -0.37 16.88
N LYS A 140 -9.55 -0.26 17.19
CA LYS A 140 -8.52 -1.30 16.91
C LYS A 140 -8.91 -2.66 17.46
N GLN A 141 -9.55 -2.68 18.63
CA GLN A 141 -10.03 -3.91 19.30
C GLN A 141 -11.01 -4.75 18.48
N PHE A 142 -11.62 -4.20 17.43
CA PHE A 142 -12.57 -4.91 16.58
C PHE A 142 -12.01 -5.24 15.18
N GLY A 143 -10.74 -4.93 14.91
CA GLY A 143 -10.04 -5.41 13.73
C GLY A 143 -9.51 -6.82 13.93
N GLY A 144 -9.02 -7.44 12.86
CA GLY A 144 -8.43 -8.77 12.89
C GLY A 144 -7.93 -9.19 11.52
N HIS A 145 -7.36 -10.38 11.42
CA HIS A 145 -6.67 -10.85 10.22
C HIS A 145 -7.55 -10.93 8.97
N GLY A 146 -6.90 -10.73 7.82
CA GLY A 146 -7.52 -10.66 6.49
C GLY A 146 -8.66 -9.63 6.43
N ARG A 147 -9.72 -9.98 5.72
CA ARG A 147 -10.86 -9.08 5.45
C ARG A 147 -11.62 -8.60 6.71
N LYS A 148 -11.32 -9.12 7.91
CA LYS A 148 -11.85 -8.60 9.19
C LYS A 148 -11.23 -7.26 9.59
N GLY A 149 -9.99 -6.98 9.18
CA GLY A 149 -9.27 -5.74 9.47
C GLY A 149 -9.80 -4.54 8.69
N ALA A 150 -10.42 -4.82 7.55
CA ALA A 150 -10.95 -3.87 6.57
C ALA A 150 -11.72 -2.70 7.18
N GLY A 151 -12.60 -2.96 8.16
CA GLY A 151 -13.40 -1.92 8.80
C GLY A 151 -12.57 -0.88 9.54
N VAL A 152 -11.59 -1.33 10.32
CA VAL A 152 -10.70 -0.46 11.10
C VAL A 152 -9.80 0.34 10.18
N SER A 153 -9.16 -0.32 9.21
CA SER A 153 -8.27 0.32 8.24
C SER A 153 -9.00 1.35 7.39
N GLY A 154 -10.18 1.03 6.87
CA GLY A 154 -10.97 1.96 6.06
C GLY A 154 -11.41 3.20 6.83
N VAL A 155 -11.78 3.05 8.11
CA VAL A 155 -12.08 4.20 8.98
C VAL A 155 -10.84 5.04 9.22
N GLU A 156 -9.69 4.43 9.51
CA GLU A 156 -8.43 5.16 9.73
C GLU A 156 -7.97 5.94 8.49
N MET A 157 -8.07 5.34 7.29
CA MET A 157 -7.80 6.03 6.01
C MET A 157 -8.70 7.27 5.83
N ALA A 158 -10.01 7.13 6.06
CA ALA A 158 -10.96 8.23 5.95
C ALA A 158 -10.72 9.35 6.98
N LEU A 159 -10.21 9.01 8.17
CA LEU A 159 -9.79 10.01 9.15
C LEU A 159 -8.57 10.80 8.66
N TRP A 160 -7.55 10.14 8.09
CA TRP A 160 -6.39 10.85 7.53
C TRP A 160 -6.72 11.74 6.34
N ASP A 161 -7.60 11.30 5.44
CA ASP A 161 -8.12 12.15 4.36
C ASP A 161 -8.79 13.41 4.93
N LEU A 162 -9.64 13.24 5.97
CA LEU A 162 -10.22 14.36 6.72
C LEU A 162 -9.18 15.29 7.35
N VAL A 163 -8.13 14.75 7.99
CA VAL A 163 -7.09 15.57 8.62
C VAL A 163 -6.31 16.36 7.57
N GLY A 164 -5.90 15.73 6.47
CA GLY A 164 -5.21 16.41 5.38
C GLY A 164 -6.08 17.49 4.72
N LYS A 165 -7.38 17.22 4.52
CA LYS A 165 -8.36 18.21 4.02
C LYS A 165 -8.58 19.37 5.00
N ALA A 166 -8.70 19.08 6.30
CA ALA A 166 -8.91 20.08 7.34
C ALA A 166 -7.72 21.04 7.52
N TYR A 167 -6.49 20.51 7.47
CA TYR A 167 -5.26 21.30 7.59
C TYR A 167 -4.68 21.78 6.25
N ASN A 168 -5.33 21.45 5.12
CA ASN A 168 -4.89 21.78 3.77
C ASN A 168 -3.45 21.30 3.46
N VAL A 169 -3.16 20.03 3.74
CA VAL A 169 -1.87 19.38 3.48
C VAL A 169 -2.05 17.93 2.99
N PRO A 170 -1.14 17.40 2.15
CA PRO A 170 -1.17 15.99 1.80
C PRO A 170 -0.87 15.10 3.01
N VAL A 171 -1.48 13.91 3.08
CA VAL A 171 -1.32 13.01 4.24
C VAL A 171 0.14 12.67 4.56
N TRP A 172 0.99 12.48 3.53
CA TRP A 172 2.42 12.15 3.75
C TRP A 172 3.16 13.23 4.54
N GLN A 173 2.73 14.50 4.47
CA GLN A 173 3.36 15.60 5.21
C GLN A 173 3.07 15.51 6.72
N LEU A 174 1.91 14.98 7.09
CA LEU A 174 1.50 14.73 8.48
C LEU A 174 2.15 13.46 9.05
N LEU A 175 2.53 12.51 8.19
CA LEU A 175 3.27 11.30 8.56
C LEU A 175 4.76 11.54 8.88
N GLY A 176 5.25 12.78 8.74
CA GLY A 176 6.65 13.14 8.99
C GLY A 176 7.43 13.62 7.76
N GLY A 177 6.80 13.63 6.57
CA GLY A 177 7.43 13.98 5.30
C GLY A 177 7.54 12.80 4.36
N LYS A 178 8.21 13.01 3.22
CA LYS A 178 8.40 11.99 2.17
C LYS A 178 9.87 11.76 1.85
N TYR A 179 10.21 10.50 1.58
CA TYR A 179 11.51 10.07 1.08
C TYR A 179 11.58 10.08 -0.45
N ARG A 180 10.44 10.14 -1.14
CA ARG A 180 10.32 10.00 -2.60
C ARG A 180 9.12 10.78 -3.16
N ASP A 181 9.27 11.30 -4.37
CA ASP A 181 8.23 12.04 -5.12
C ASP A 181 7.37 11.12 -5.99
N LYS A 182 7.83 9.88 -6.17
CA LYS A 182 7.16 8.82 -6.92
C LYS A 182 7.31 7.49 -6.21
N VAL A 183 6.29 6.66 -6.27
CA VAL A 183 6.25 5.33 -5.62
C VAL A 183 6.38 4.26 -6.69
N ARG A 184 7.42 3.42 -6.62
CA ARG A 184 7.63 2.33 -7.57
C ARG A 184 6.50 1.32 -7.46
N LEU A 185 5.91 0.95 -8.58
CA LEU A 185 4.89 -0.08 -8.65
C LEU A 185 5.49 -1.40 -9.14
N TYR A 186 4.94 -2.52 -8.66
CA TYR A 186 5.08 -3.81 -9.32
C TYR A 186 3.73 -4.27 -9.84
N ALA A 187 3.71 -4.74 -11.08
CA ALA A 187 2.52 -5.32 -11.71
C ALA A 187 2.72 -6.83 -11.88
N TYR A 188 1.67 -7.57 -12.24
CA TYR A 188 1.89 -8.93 -12.71
C TYR A 188 2.57 -8.95 -14.09
N VAL A 189 3.07 -10.10 -14.50
CA VAL A 189 3.23 -10.42 -15.92
C VAL A 189 1.85 -10.41 -16.61
N PRO A 190 1.76 -10.14 -17.92
CA PRO A 190 0.50 -10.19 -18.66
C PRO A 190 -0.21 -11.54 -18.53
N ALA A 191 -1.54 -11.54 -18.57
CA ALA A 191 -2.36 -12.75 -18.47
C ALA A 191 -2.09 -13.72 -19.64
N HIS A 192 -1.92 -15.01 -19.33
CA HIS A 192 -1.58 -16.06 -20.29
C HIS A 192 -2.08 -17.44 -19.80
N ASP A 193 -2.20 -18.41 -20.71
CA ASP A 193 -2.40 -19.82 -20.34
C ASP A 193 -1.06 -20.38 -19.83
N ALA A 194 -1.00 -20.81 -18.56
CA ALA A 194 0.22 -21.35 -17.96
C ALA A 194 0.62 -22.74 -18.46
N LYS A 195 -0.28 -23.46 -19.15
CA LYS A 195 -0.05 -24.79 -19.75
C LYS A 195 0.26 -24.69 -21.25
N ASN A 196 -0.37 -23.75 -21.95
CA ASN A 196 -0.23 -23.55 -23.40
C ASN A 196 0.06 -22.08 -23.74
N MET A 197 1.14 -21.53 -23.18
CA MET A 197 1.52 -20.14 -23.38
C MET A 197 1.85 -19.87 -24.87
N ASP A 198 1.15 -18.91 -25.48
CA ASP A 198 1.59 -18.28 -26.73
C ASP A 198 2.79 -17.37 -26.42
N ILE A 199 3.99 -17.88 -26.65
CA ILE A 199 5.25 -17.22 -26.28
C ILE A 199 5.43 -15.90 -27.04
N GLU A 200 5.06 -15.83 -28.33
CA GLU A 200 5.23 -14.61 -29.12
C GLU A 200 4.24 -13.53 -28.71
N LYS A 201 2.98 -13.89 -28.41
CA LYS A 201 2.03 -12.96 -27.81
C LYS A 201 2.49 -12.52 -26.41
N PHE A 202 2.86 -13.46 -25.54
CA PHE A 202 3.29 -13.15 -24.18
C PHE A 202 4.52 -12.22 -24.17
N LYS A 203 5.46 -12.42 -25.09
CA LYS A 203 6.62 -11.55 -25.30
C LYS A 203 6.24 -10.15 -25.78
N ALA A 204 5.29 -10.04 -26.71
CA ALA A 204 4.77 -8.74 -27.16
C ALA A 204 4.06 -8.00 -26.01
N ASP A 205 3.20 -8.67 -25.25
CA ASP A 205 2.50 -8.08 -24.11
C ASP A 205 3.47 -7.69 -22.98
N CYS A 206 4.49 -8.52 -22.70
CA CYS A 206 5.55 -8.21 -21.73
C CYS A 206 6.33 -6.97 -22.15
N LYS A 207 6.61 -6.82 -23.46
CA LYS A 207 7.26 -5.62 -23.99
C LYS A 207 6.40 -4.37 -23.73
N VAL A 208 5.10 -4.43 -23.95
CA VAL A 208 4.16 -3.33 -23.62
C VAL A 208 4.19 -3.04 -22.11
N ARG A 209 4.14 -4.07 -21.26
CA ARG A 209 4.19 -3.93 -19.79
C ARG A 209 5.48 -3.25 -19.30
N MET A 210 6.64 -3.56 -19.90
CA MET A 210 7.94 -3.05 -19.48
C MET A 210 8.33 -1.72 -20.14
N GLU A 211 8.12 -1.55 -21.45
CA GLU A 211 8.57 -0.36 -22.20
C GLU A 211 7.47 0.73 -22.29
N ASP A 212 6.24 0.35 -22.65
CA ASP A 212 5.14 1.30 -22.86
C ASP A 212 4.47 1.69 -21.54
N GLN A 213 4.19 0.73 -20.68
CA GLN A 213 3.65 0.97 -19.33
C GLN A 213 4.76 1.21 -18.29
N GLY A 214 6.03 0.92 -18.59
CA GLY A 214 7.19 1.31 -17.79
C GLY A 214 7.44 0.50 -16.51
N PHE A 215 6.79 -0.66 -16.31
CA PHE A 215 6.97 -1.44 -15.08
C PHE A 215 8.37 -2.06 -15.01
N THR A 216 9.08 -1.77 -13.91
CA THR A 216 10.45 -2.24 -13.65
C THR A 216 10.52 -3.35 -12.60
N TRP A 217 9.37 -3.86 -12.16
CA TRP A 217 9.22 -4.99 -11.24
C TRP A 217 7.93 -5.71 -11.62
N LEU A 218 8.01 -7.02 -11.84
CA LEU A 218 6.89 -7.88 -12.20
C LEU A 218 6.63 -8.98 -11.15
N LYS A 219 5.40 -9.50 -11.07
CA LYS A 219 5.00 -10.66 -10.25
C LYS A 219 4.35 -11.73 -11.13
N MET A 220 4.51 -13.00 -10.79
CA MET A 220 3.87 -14.13 -11.49
C MET A 220 3.28 -15.12 -10.48
N HIS A 221 2.36 -15.97 -10.92
CA HIS A 221 1.76 -17.03 -10.12
C HIS A 221 2.27 -18.41 -10.57
N PRO A 222 3.44 -18.89 -10.12
CA PRO A 222 3.96 -20.21 -10.48
C PRO A 222 3.37 -21.31 -9.57
N GLY A 223 2.07 -21.21 -9.31
CA GLY A 223 1.37 -22.06 -8.36
C GLY A 223 1.14 -23.49 -8.86
N ILE A 224 0.76 -24.39 -7.95
CA ILE A 224 0.57 -25.81 -8.22
C ILE A 224 -0.34 -26.12 -9.42
N GLY A 225 -1.30 -25.23 -9.74
CA GLY A 225 -2.20 -25.34 -10.89
C GLY A 225 -1.50 -25.38 -12.26
N VAL A 226 -0.25 -24.90 -12.35
CA VAL A 226 0.59 -24.98 -13.56
C VAL A 226 0.83 -26.44 -13.96
N TYR A 227 1.11 -27.32 -13.01
CA TYR A 227 1.58 -28.70 -13.27
C TYR A 227 0.74 -29.82 -12.63
N ALA A 228 -0.16 -29.53 -11.69
CA ALA A 228 -0.93 -30.56 -10.95
C ALA A 228 -1.72 -31.53 -11.84
N ASP A 229 -2.21 -31.06 -12.99
CA ASP A 229 -2.98 -31.86 -13.94
C ASP A 229 -2.14 -32.83 -14.78
N VAL A 230 -0.81 -32.71 -14.75
CA VAL A 230 0.07 -33.59 -15.51
C VAL A 230 0.29 -34.90 -14.74
N PRO A 231 -0.03 -36.08 -15.32
CA PRO A 231 0.15 -37.36 -14.63
C PRO A 231 1.59 -37.56 -14.11
N GLY A 232 1.70 -37.82 -12.81
CA GLY A 232 2.97 -38.02 -12.12
C GLY A 232 3.77 -36.74 -11.82
N ALA A 233 3.20 -35.53 -11.96
CA ALA A 233 3.84 -34.28 -11.53
C ALA A 233 3.65 -33.97 -10.03
N THR A 234 2.65 -34.58 -9.39
CA THR A 234 2.35 -34.40 -7.96
C THR A 234 2.02 -35.73 -7.27
N VAL A 235 2.17 -35.75 -5.95
CA VAL A 235 1.70 -36.81 -5.05
C VAL A 235 0.57 -36.25 -4.18
N ASN A 236 -0.33 -37.13 -3.75
CA ASN A 236 -1.47 -36.86 -2.87
C ASN A 236 -2.62 -35.97 -3.41
N THR A 237 -2.39 -35.09 -4.38
CA THR A 237 -3.42 -34.16 -4.95
C THR A 237 -4.77 -34.81 -5.27
N LYS A 238 -4.78 -36.01 -5.87
CA LYS A 238 -6.00 -36.79 -6.19
C LYS A 238 -6.81 -37.26 -4.97
N TYR A 239 -6.24 -37.22 -3.77
CA TYR A 239 -6.89 -37.62 -2.52
C TYR A 239 -7.34 -36.42 -1.68
N ILE A 240 -7.03 -35.19 -2.10
CA ILE A 240 -7.45 -33.98 -1.39
C ILE A 240 -8.87 -33.59 -1.79
N PRO A 241 -9.82 -33.51 -0.83
CA PRO A 241 -11.17 -33.01 -1.09
C PRO A 241 -11.12 -31.59 -1.66
N GLY A 242 -11.90 -31.34 -2.71
CA GLY A 242 -11.96 -30.02 -3.33
C GLY A 242 -10.60 -29.48 -3.83
N PHE A 243 -9.67 -30.34 -4.28
CA PHE A 243 -8.37 -29.87 -4.81
C PHE A 243 -8.50 -28.86 -5.96
N LYS A 244 -9.52 -29.02 -6.80
CA LYS A 244 -9.86 -28.09 -7.89
C LYS A 244 -10.99 -27.12 -7.56
N ASP A 245 -11.43 -27.10 -6.30
CA ASP A 245 -12.52 -26.24 -5.87
C ASP A 245 -11.96 -24.88 -5.47
N SER A 246 -12.31 -23.86 -6.26
CA SER A 246 -11.96 -22.46 -5.99
C SER A 246 -13.00 -21.77 -5.10
N ASN A 247 -14.06 -22.47 -4.65
CA ASN A 247 -15.03 -21.90 -3.74
C ASN A 247 -14.47 -21.84 -2.31
N LEU A 248 -14.23 -20.61 -1.83
CA LEU A 248 -13.75 -20.34 -0.48
C LEU A 248 -14.81 -20.63 0.61
N ASP A 249 -16.09 -20.77 0.26
CA ASP A 249 -17.13 -21.21 1.22
C ASP A 249 -17.06 -22.72 1.52
N ASN A 250 -16.36 -23.52 0.69
CA ASN A 250 -16.14 -24.93 0.97
C ASN A 250 -14.99 -25.09 1.97
N TYR A 251 -15.30 -25.10 3.26
CA TYR A 251 -14.34 -25.29 4.36
C TYR A 251 -13.51 -26.59 4.29
N LEU A 252 -13.89 -27.55 3.46
CA LEU A 252 -13.14 -28.80 3.23
C LEU A 252 -12.32 -28.78 1.92
N SER A 253 -12.30 -27.67 1.19
CA SER A 253 -11.49 -27.52 -0.02
C SER A 253 -10.00 -27.43 0.31
N TYR A 254 -9.17 -27.69 -0.70
CA TYR A 254 -7.73 -27.47 -0.63
C TYR A 254 -7.38 -26.03 -0.24
N GLN A 255 -8.11 -25.04 -0.78
CA GLN A 255 -7.90 -23.61 -0.50
C GLN A 255 -8.15 -23.24 0.97
N ASN A 256 -9.00 -24.00 1.68
CA ASN A 256 -9.23 -23.82 3.13
C ASN A 256 -8.40 -24.76 4.02
N THR A 257 -7.59 -25.63 3.43
CA THR A 257 -6.74 -26.57 4.16
C THR A 257 -5.37 -25.96 4.43
N ARG A 258 -4.95 -25.84 5.71
CA ARG A 258 -3.61 -25.35 6.08
C ARG A 258 -2.50 -26.11 5.35
N HIS A 259 -1.45 -25.40 4.97
CA HIS A 259 -0.44 -25.89 4.02
C HIS A 259 0.16 -27.25 4.40
N ALA A 260 0.66 -27.40 5.63
CA ALA A 260 1.23 -28.65 6.13
C ALA A 260 0.23 -29.83 6.24
N PHE A 261 -1.08 -29.58 6.19
CA PHE A 261 -2.11 -30.63 6.33
C PHE A 261 -2.52 -31.27 5.00
N THR A 262 -2.05 -30.74 3.86
CA THR A 262 -2.35 -31.33 2.55
C THR A 262 -1.49 -32.57 2.28
N SER A 263 -0.29 -32.68 2.86
CA SER A 263 0.71 -33.71 2.48
C SER A 263 0.93 -33.81 0.95
N VAL A 264 0.70 -32.73 0.21
CA VAL A 264 0.92 -32.66 -1.23
C VAL A 264 2.40 -32.45 -1.49
N MET A 265 2.98 -33.30 -2.34
CA MET A 265 4.38 -33.21 -2.75
C MET A 265 4.48 -33.02 -4.26
N VAL A 266 5.49 -32.30 -4.70
CA VAL A 266 5.85 -32.08 -6.10
C VAL A 266 6.89 -33.13 -6.51
N THR A 267 6.68 -33.84 -7.61
CA THR A 267 7.71 -34.79 -8.10
C THR A 267 8.80 -34.03 -8.85
N ASP A 268 9.95 -34.65 -9.13
CA ASP A 268 10.98 -34.00 -9.96
C ASP A 268 10.44 -33.59 -11.34
N LYS A 269 9.51 -34.39 -11.90
CA LYS A 269 8.75 -34.02 -13.11
C LYS A 269 7.90 -32.76 -12.93
N GLY A 270 7.27 -32.59 -11.76
CA GLY A 270 6.53 -31.37 -11.42
C GLY A 270 7.46 -30.16 -11.30
N LEU A 271 8.62 -30.34 -10.65
CA LEU A 271 9.66 -29.31 -10.56
C LEU A 271 10.24 -28.94 -11.93
N ASP A 272 10.43 -29.90 -12.84
CA ASP A 272 10.88 -29.64 -14.21
C ASP A 272 9.84 -28.81 -15.00
N LEU A 273 8.55 -29.11 -14.86
CA LEU A 273 7.47 -28.31 -15.47
C LEU A 273 7.43 -26.88 -14.89
N LEU A 274 7.57 -26.75 -13.58
CA LEU A 274 7.61 -25.48 -12.87
C LEU A 274 8.81 -24.62 -13.28
N LYS A 275 10.01 -25.22 -13.36
CA LYS A 275 11.23 -24.60 -13.88
C LYS A 275 11.06 -24.15 -15.33
N ASN A 276 10.50 -24.98 -16.21
CA ASN A 276 10.26 -24.61 -17.60
C ASN A 276 9.30 -23.42 -17.74
N TYR A 277 8.23 -23.39 -16.93
CA TYR A 277 7.28 -22.26 -16.88
C TYR A 277 7.97 -20.97 -16.42
N VAL A 278 8.65 -21.00 -15.27
CA VAL A 278 9.35 -19.84 -14.70
C VAL A 278 10.50 -19.37 -15.62
N GLY A 279 11.24 -20.31 -16.21
CA GLY A 279 12.30 -20.03 -17.17
C GLY A 279 11.78 -19.34 -18.44
N THR A 280 10.67 -19.82 -19.01
CA THR A 280 10.03 -19.17 -20.18
C THR A 280 9.64 -17.72 -19.87
N ILE A 281 9.11 -17.45 -18.67
CA ILE A 281 8.81 -16.07 -18.24
C ILE A 281 10.10 -15.27 -18.07
N ARG A 282 11.12 -15.83 -17.41
CA ARG A 282 12.38 -15.16 -17.13
C ARG A 282 13.19 -14.85 -18.40
N ASP A 283 13.14 -15.71 -19.41
CA ASP A 283 13.78 -15.49 -20.72
C ASP A 283 13.14 -14.31 -21.49
N VAL A 284 11.85 -14.06 -21.27
CA VAL A 284 11.10 -12.92 -21.86
C VAL A 284 11.29 -11.64 -21.06
N VAL A 285 11.26 -11.71 -19.73
CA VAL A 285 11.38 -10.56 -18.81
C VAL A 285 12.82 -10.09 -18.64
N GLY A 286 13.80 -10.99 -18.80
CA GLY A 286 15.21 -10.73 -18.55
C GLY A 286 15.55 -10.63 -17.05
N TYR A 287 16.79 -10.21 -16.77
CA TYR A 287 17.34 -10.10 -15.40
C TYR A 287 17.52 -8.65 -14.91
N ASP A 288 17.38 -7.65 -15.78
CA ASP A 288 17.36 -6.23 -15.39
C ASP A 288 16.06 -5.83 -14.67
N ILE A 289 15.01 -6.66 -14.83
CA ILE A 289 13.68 -6.48 -14.25
C ILE A 289 13.50 -7.46 -13.09
N HIS A 290 13.12 -6.94 -11.92
CA HIS A 290 12.77 -7.80 -10.78
C HIS A 290 11.54 -8.64 -11.12
N LEU A 291 11.57 -9.92 -10.73
CA LEU A 291 10.44 -10.84 -10.90
C LEU A 291 10.19 -11.55 -9.57
N SER A 292 9.03 -11.28 -8.97
CA SER A 292 8.53 -11.95 -7.78
C SER A 292 7.63 -13.14 -8.16
N ALA A 293 7.54 -14.13 -7.28
CA ALA A 293 6.63 -15.27 -7.42
C ALA A 293 5.65 -15.32 -6.26
N ASP A 294 4.40 -15.67 -6.58
CA ASP A 294 3.26 -15.60 -5.68
C ASP A 294 2.47 -16.92 -5.65
N HIS A 295 2.07 -17.36 -4.43
CA HIS A 295 1.26 -18.54 -4.16
C HIS A 295 1.71 -19.83 -4.88
N PHE A 296 2.78 -20.47 -4.38
CA PHE A 296 3.29 -21.74 -4.93
C PHE A 296 2.32 -22.93 -4.72
N GLY A 297 1.62 -22.96 -3.60
CA GLY A 297 0.76 -24.06 -3.19
C GLY A 297 0.85 -24.34 -1.70
N HIS A 298 -0.07 -25.17 -1.22
CA HIS A 298 -0.24 -25.49 0.18
C HIS A 298 0.68 -26.66 0.53
N PHE A 299 1.95 -26.34 0.85
CA PHE A 299 3.04 -27.29 1.06
C PHE A 299 3.59 -27.29 2.49
N ASP A 300 4.28 -28.36 2.89
CA ASP A 300 5.12 -28.31 4.10
C ASP A 300 6.48 -27.63 3.83
N VAL A 301 7.19 -27.31 4.92
CA VAL A 301 8.50 -26.64 4.91
C VAL A 301 9.51 -27.31 3.96
N ASN A 302 9.56 -28.64 3.89
CA ASN A 302 10.55 -29.33 3.07
C ASN A 302 10.22 -29.18 1.59
N GLU A 303 8.95 -29.27 1.23
CA GLU A 303 8.50 -29.06 -0.16
C GLU A 303 8.63 -27.58 -0.57
N CYS A 304 8.39 -26.61 0.33
CA CYS A 304 8.70 -25.21 0.09
C CYS A 304 10.20 -24.99 -0.23
N ILE A 305 11.10 -25.53 0.60
CA ILE A 305 12.56 -25.44 0.39
C ILE A 305 12.96 -26.12 -0.94
N ARG A 306 12.36 -27.27 -1.25
CA ARG A 306 12.67 -28.02 -2.48
C ARG A 306 12.16 -27.31 -3.75
N VAL A 307 11.01 -26.63 -3.69
CA VAL A 307 10.53 -25.71 -4.74
C VAL A 307 11.45 -24.49 -4.87
N ALA A 308 11.83 -23.86 -3.76
CA ALA A 308 12.72 -22.70 -3.76
C ALA A 308 14.08 -23.01 -4.40
N ASN A 309 14.71 -24.12 -4.01
CA ASN A 309 15.99 -24.58 -4.55
C ASN A 309 15.90 -24.92 -6.05
N ALA A 310 14.77 -25.48 -6.51
CA ALA A 310 14.55 -25.71 -7.94
C ALA A 310 14.46 -24.40 -8.75
N LEU A 311 14.06 -23.29 -8.11
CA LEU A 311 13.88 -21.98 -8.75
C LEU A 311 15.03 -20.99 -8.50
N GLU A 312 16.03 -21.34 -7.69
CA GLU A 312 17.22 -20.52 -7.40
C GLU A 312 17.91 -19.94 -8.66
N PRO A 313 18.09 -20.68 -9.78
CA PRO A 313 18.74 -20.15 -10.98
C PRO A 313 18.06 -18.92 -11.57
N TYR A 314 16.74 -18.75 -11.34
CA TYR A 314 15.96 -17.64 -11.90
C TYR A 314 16.04 -16.35 -11.08
N ARG A 315 16.75 -16.36 -9.93
CA ARG A 315 17.02 -15.18 -9.09
C ARG A 315 15.76 -14.34 -8.84
N LEU A 316 14.74 -14.96 -8.26
CA LEU A 316 13.48 -14.27 -7.97
C LEU A 316 13.69 -13.20 -6.88
N ALA A 317 12.98 -12.08 -7.03
CA ALA A 317 13.13 -10.91 -6.16
C ALA A 317 12.36 -11.05 -4.83
N SER A 318 11.30 -11.86 -4.83
CA SER A 318 10.63 -12.33 -3.62
C SER A 318 9.83 -13.63 -3.89
N MET A 319 9.69 -14.47 -2.88
CA MET A 319 8.85 -15.68 -2.86
C MET A 319 7.77 -15.52 -1.79
N GLU A 320 6.52 -15.33 -2.24
CA GLU A 320 5.37 -14.92 -1.42
C GLU A 320 4.63 -16.13 -0.82
N ASP A 321 4.27 -16.01 0.46
CA ASP A 321 3.31 -16.87 1.18
C ASP A 321 3.50 -18.39 0.97
N PHE A 322 4.74 -18.86 1.15
CA PHE A 322 5.09 -20.29 1.14
C PHE A 322 4.28 -21.13 2.15
N VAL A 323 4.12 -20.60 3.36
CA VAL A 323 3.35 -21.17 4.48
C VAL A 323 2.52 -20.07 5.12
N PRO A 324 1.45 -20.38 5.88
CA PRO A 324 0.60 -19.36 6.48
C PRO A 324 1.40 -18.38 7.35
N TRP A 325 1.10 -17.09 7.24
CA TRP A 325 1.82 -16.00 7.90
C TRP A 325 1.98 -16.16 9.42
N ASP A 326 1.09 -16.91 10.08
CA ASP A 326 1.11 -17.17 11.52
C ASP A 326 2.08 -18.30 11.94
N SER A 327 2.63 -19.02 10.96
CA SER A 327 3.55 -20.15 11.14
C SER A 327 5.00 -19.65 11.19
N ILE A 328 5.28 -18.71 12.10
CA ILE A 328 6.53 -17.92 12.19
C ILE A 328 7.78 -18.81 12.21
N ASP A 329 7.79 -19.87 13.01
CA ASP A 329 8.93 -20.81 13.08
C ASP A 329 9.18 -21.52 11.73
N GLN A 330 8.12 -21.81 10.98
CA GLN A 330 8.21 -22.46 9.66
C GLN A 330 8.69 -21.49 8.58
N LEU A 331 8.19 -20.25 8.60
CA LEU A 331 8.71 -19.17 7.75
C LEU A 331 10.21 -19.00 7.99
N LYS A 332 10.63 -18.86 9.25
CA LYS A 332 12.04 -18.76 9.61
C LYS A 332 12.86 -19.95 9.11
N MET A 333 12.39 -21.19 9.30
CA MET A 333 13.09 -22.38 8.79
C MET A 333 13.27 -22.34 7.26
N ILE A 334 12.29 -21.83 6.51
CA ILE A 334 12.38 -21.68 5.06
C ILE A 334 13.39 -20.58 4.72
N THR A 335 13.26 -19.38 5.30
CA THR A 335 14.14 -18.23 5.07
C THR A 335 15.61 -18.55 5.38
N ASP A 336 15.89 -19.19 6.53
CA ASP A 336 17.24 -19.61 6.91
C ASP A 336 17.81 -20.72 6.00
N SER A 337 16.99 -21.36 5.16
CA SER A 337 17.36 -22.51 4.32
C SER A 337 17.48 -22.21 2.81
N ILE A 338 17.13 -21.00 2.33
CA ILE A 338 17.07 -20.68 0.90
C ILE A 338 17.79 -19.38 0.55
N ASN A 339 18.24 -19.25 -0.70
CA ASN A 339 18.95 -18.06 -1.20
C ASN A 339 18.06 -17.03 -1.93
N SER A 340 16.74 -17.24 -1.93
CA SER A 340 15.74 -16.34 -2.55
C SER A 340 14.96 -15.62 -1.45
N PRO A 341 14.75 -14.29 -1.51
CA PRO A 341 14.07 -13.56 -0.45
C PRO A 341 12.64 -14.06 -0.24
N THR A 342 12.31 -14.39 0.99
CA THR A 342 10.95 -14.70 1.45
C THR A 342 10.15 -13.44 1.76
N ILE A 343 8.84 -13.50 1.60
CA ILE A 343 7.94 -12.40 1.91
C ILE A 343 6.57 -12.91 2.39
N THR A 344 5.99 -12.25 3.39
CA THR A 344 4.60 -12.46 3.83
C THR A 344 4.02 -11.20 4.48
N GLY A 345 2.69 -11.12 4.58
CA GLY A 345 2.04 -10.11 5.44
C GLY A 345 0.64 -9.63 5.06
N GLU A 346 0.11 -10.00 3.89
CA GLU A 346 -1.11 -9.36 3.36
C GLU A 346 -2.34 -9.53 4.25
N ASP A 347 -2.44 -10.63 5.00
CA ASP A 347 -3.53 -10.94 5.93
C ASP A 347 -3.26 -10.49 7.38
N ILE A 348 -2.14 -9.84 7.68
CA ILE A 348 -1.76 -9.48 9.05
C ILE A 348 -2.40 -8.15 9.49
N PHE A 349 -3.11 -8.17 10.62
CA PHE A 349 -3.70 -6.98 11.24
C PHE A 349 -2.81 -6.43 12.38
N GLY A 350 -2.49 -5.14 12.32
CA GLY A 350 -1.81 -4.41 13.39
C GLY A 350 -0.30 -4.66 13.47
N LYS A 351 0.43 -3.67 14.00
CA LYS A 351 1.89 -3.76 14.10
C LYS A 351 2.37 -4.93 14.96
N GLU A 352 1.65 -5.26 16.02
CA GLU A 352 2.07 -6.21 17.05
C GLU A 352 2.34 -7.62 16.51
N GLU A 353 1.70 -7.99 15.40
CA GLU A 353 1.89 -9.28 14.74
C GLU A 353 3.07 -9.26 13.76
N PHE A 354 3.25 -8.17 12.99
CA PHE A 354 4.47 -7.96 12.19
C PHE A 354 5.74 -7.95 13.04
N ARG A 355 5.70 -7.39 14.26
CA ARG A 355 6.85 -7.42 15.18
C ARG A 355 7.36 -8.84 15.41
N LYS A 356 6.47 -9.83 15.55
CA LYS A 356 6.85 -11.23 15.78
C LYS A 356 7.61 -11.85 14.61
N LEU A 357 7.33 -11.41 13.38
CA LEU A 357 8.09 -11.79 12.19
C LEU A 357 9.47 -11.11 12.19
N CYS A 358 9.51 -9.81 12.46
CA CYS A 358 10.75 -9.02 12.42
C CYS A 358 11.73 -9.41 13.54
N ASP A 359 11.24 -9.64 14.77
CA ASP A 359 12.05 -9.92 15.97
C ASP A 359 12.92 -11.18 15.86
N VAL A 360 12.59 -12.09 14.93
CA VAL A 360 13.32 -13.35 14.68
C VAL A 360 13.85 -13.48 13.24
N HIS A 361 13.69 -12.45 12.42
CA HIS A 361 13.93 -12.48 10.97
C HIS A 361 13.26 -13.69 10.30
N ALA A 362 11.94 -13.82 10.50
CA ALA A 362 11.15 -14.89 9.89
C ALA A 362 10.92 -14.68 8.39
N VAL A 363 11.13 -13.46 7.88
CA VAL A 363 11.09 -13.10 6.46
C VAL A 363 12.09 -11.98 6.16
N ASP A 364 12.59 -11.93 4.92
CA ASP A 364 13.46 -10.85 4.42
C ASP A 364 12.71 -9.55 4.11
N ILE A 365 11.41 -9.67 3.83
CA ILE A 365 10.54 -8.57 3.43
C ILE A 365 9.18 -8.70 4.15
N VAL A 366 8.69 -7.63 4.76
CA VAL A 366 7.30 -7.56 5.25
C VAL A 366 6.36 -7.03 4.17
N HIS A 367 5.12 -7.54 4.14
CA HIS A 367 4.15 -7.28 3.07
C HIS A 367 2.78 -6.82 3.56
N PRO A 368 2.67 -5.72 4.33
CA PRO A 368 1.37 -5.23 4.78
C PRO A 368 0.46 -4.83 3.60
N ASP A 369 -0.77 -5.33 3.65
CA ASP A 369 -1.91 -4.76 2.91
C ASP A 369 -2.51 -3.63 3.74
N MET A 370 -2.65 -2.42 3.18
CA MET A 370 -3.19 -1.28 3.93
C MET A 370 -4.66 -1.45 4.33
N GLY A 371 -5.45 -2.17 3.54
CA GLY A 371 -6.82 -2.55 3.89
C GLY A 371 -6.90 -3.45 5.11
N THR A 372 -5.84 -4.21 5.43
CA THR A 372 -5.81 -5.15 6.55
C THR A 372 -5.02 -4.63 7.75
N SER A 373 -3.84 -4.06 7.53
CA SER A 373 -2.84 -3.79 8.57
C SER A 373 -3.23 -2.76 9.64
N GLY A 374 -4.31 -2.00 9.42
CA GLY A 374 -4.82 -0.97 10.34
C GLY A 374 -4.85 0.44 9.77
N GLY A 375 -4.67 0.62 8.46
CA GLY A 375 -4.68 1.92 7.79
C GLY A 375 -3.30 2.57 7.68
N ILE A 376 -3.27 3.85 7.32
CA ILE A 376 -2.10 4.60 6.85
C ILE A 376 -1.01 4.69 7.93
N LEU A 377 -1.34 5.18 9.14
CA LEU A 377 -0.33 5.37 10.18
C LEU A 377 0.14 4.03 10.75
N GLU A 378 -0.76 3.04 10.92
CA GLU A 378 -0.35 1.72 11.40
C GLU A 378 0.54 0.99 10.39
N THR A 379 0.25 1.10 9.08
CA THR A 379 1.12 0.59 8.01
C THR A 379 2.49 1.26 8.04
N LYS A 380 2.57 2.59 8.22
CA LYS A 380 3.86 3.27 8.38
C LYS A 380 4.60 2.76 9.62
N LYS A 381 3.94 2.63 10.77
CA LYS A 381 4.58 2.11 12.01
C LYS A 381 5.08 0.67 11.85
N ILE A 382 4.49 -0.14 10.96
CA ILE A 382 5.00 -1.47 10.57
C ILE A 382 6.31 -1.32 9.79
N GLY A 383 6.33 -0.46 8.78
CA GLY A 383 7.53 -0.15 8.00
C GLY A 383 8.68 0.39 8.87
N ASP A 384 8.39 1.35 9.76
CA ASP A 384 9.35 1.91 10.72
C ASP A 384 9.96 0.82 11.63
N TYR A 385 9.17 -0.15 12.08
CA TYR A 385 9.69 -1.25 12.91
C TYR A 385 10.49 -2.27 12.10
N ALA A 386 10.09 -2.54 10.86
CA ALA A 386 10.90 -3.37 9.96
C ALA A 386 12.25 -2.70 9.66
N GLU A 387 12.29 -1.37 9.53
CA GLU A 387 13.53 -0.60 9.39
C GLU A 387 14.44 -0.73 10.63
N GLU A 388 13.89 -0.68 11.85
CA GLU A 388 14.64 -0.96 13.08
C GLU A 388 15.28 -2.37 13.11
N CYS A 389 14.75 -3.32 12.34
CA CYS A 389 15.24 -4.70 12.21
C CYS A 389 16.09 -4.95 10.94
N ASP A 390 16.38 -3.92 10.13
CA ASP A 390 17.02 -4.02 8.80
C ASP A 390 16.24 -4.91 7.79
N ILE A 391 14.91 -4.93 7.93
CA ILE A 391 13.98 -5.65 7.05
C ILE A 391 13.30 -4.67 6.12
N ALA A 392 13.20 -5.03 4.83
CA ALA A 392 12.57 -4.19 3.83
C ALA A 392 11.04 -4.31 3.82
N MET A 393 10.35 -3.31 3.29
CA MET A 393 8.89 -3.34 3.14
C MET A 393 8.48 -3.28 1.66
N LYS A 394 7.69 -4.25 1.23
CA LYS A 394 6.86 -4.18 0.01
C LYS A 394 5.41 -4.00 0.46
N MET A 395 4.54 -3.38 -0.31
CA MET A 395 3.13 -3.18 0.10
C MET A 395 2.19 -3.97 -0.81
N HIS A 396 1.33 -4.80 -0.20
CA HIS A 396 0.23 -5.46 -0.91
C HIS A 396 -0.85 -4.41 -1.19
N PHE A 397 -1.51 -4.53 -2.34
CA PHE A 397 -2.66 -3.71 -2.67
C PHE A 397 -3.64 -4.44 -3.59
N ALA A 398 -4.89 -4.55 -3.12
CA ALA A 398 -6.05 -4.85 -3.95
C ALA A 398 -7.21 -3.92 -3.52
N GLY A 399 -7.73 -3.11 -4.46
CA GLY A 399 -8.73 -2.10 -4.15
C GLY A 399 -9.04 -1.14 -5.30
N THR A 400 -9.72 -0.05 -4.99
CA THR A 400 -9.98 1.11 -5.87
C THR A 400 -8.84 2.14 -5.75
N PRO A 401 -8.86 3.23 -6.53
CA PRO A 401 -7.92 4.32 -6.36
C PRO A 401 -7.90 4.97 -4.96
N VAL A 402 -8.93 4.78 -4.12
CA VAL A 402 -8.97 5.31 -2.75
C VAL A 402 -7.93 4.64 -1.86
N CYS A 403 -7.96 3.31 -1.71
CA CYS A 403 -6.93 2.56 -1.01
C CYS A 403 -5.56 2.69 -1.70
N PHE A 404 -5.51 2.78 -3.03
CA PHE A 404 -4.26 3.00 -3.76
C PHE A 404 -3.56 4.31 -3.35
N MET A 405 -4.27 5.44 -3.33
CA MET A 405 -3.65 6.71 -2.95
C MET A 405 -3.26 6.76 -1.47
N ALA A 406 -4.03 6.10 -0.59
CA ALA A 406 -3.63 5.90 0.80
C ALA A 406 -2.29 5.14 0.90
N ASN A 407 -2.11 4.08 0.10
CA ASN A 407 -0.83 3.37 -0.03
C ASN A 407 0.28 4.28 -0.56
N VAL A 408 0.03 5.09 -1.59
CA VAL A 408 1.02 6.05 -2.14
C VAL A 408 1.50 7.02 -1.06
N HIS A 409 0.62 7.53 -0.19
CA HIS A 409 0.99 8.41 0.91
C HIS A 409 1.86 7.72 1.97
N ALA A 410 1.52 6.50 2.41
CA ALA A 410 2.35 5.76 3.37
C ALA A 410 3.69 5.33 2.76
N ALA A 411 3.70 4.83 1.53
CA ALA A 411 4.90 4.45 0.78
C ALA A 411 5.83 5.65 0.55
N ALA A 412 5.29 6.84 0.29
CA ALA A 412 6.10 8.06 0.21
C ALA A 412 6.79 8.39 1.55
N ALA A 413 6.12 8.14 2.68
CA ALA A 413 6.58 8.47 4.03
C ALA A 413 7.41 7.38 4.73
N THR A 414 7.68 6.23 4.08
CA THR A 414 8.38 5.08 4.71
C THR A 414 9.75 4.83 4.06
N GLN A 415 10.84 4.75 4.83
CA GLN A 415 12.20 4.74 4.26
C GLN A 415 12.51 3.44 3.53
N ASN A 416 12.42 2.30 4.22
CA ASN A 416 12.71 0.92 3.76
C ASN A 416 11.73 0.35 2.71
N PHE A 417 10.89 1.20 2.10
CA PHE A 417 9.93 0.82 1.07
C PHE A 417 10.60 0.48 -0.28
N LEU A 418 10.24 -0.68 -0.84
CA LEU A 418 10.72 -1.20 -2.13
C LEU A 418 9.76 -0.91 -3.29
N ALA A 419 8.53 -1.41 -3.22
CA ALA A 419 7.50 -1.30 -4.25
C ALA A 419 6.09 -1.58 -3.70
N LEU A 420 5.07 -1.08 -4.41
CA LEU A 420 3.64 -1.21 -4.11
C LEU A 420 2.96 -2.02 -5.22
N GLU A 421 2.07 -2.93 -4.86
CA GLU A 421 1.32 -3.71 -5.86
C GLU A 421 0.44 -2.82 -6.72
N LEU A 422 0.36 -3.12 -8.01
CA LEU A 422 -0.77 -2.72 -8.85
C LEU A 422 -1.24 -3.95 -9.63
N PRO A 423 -2.34 -4.60 -9.20
CA PRO A 423 -2.72 -5.90 -9.72
C PRO A 423 -3.36 -5.80 -11.12
N VAL A 424 -3.52 -6.94 -11.80
CA VAL A 424 -3.98 -7.02 -13.21
C VAL A 424 -5.27 -6.22 -13.44
N GLN A 425 -6.24 -6.34 -12.53
CA GLN A 425 -7.54 -5.66 -12.56
C GLN A 425 -7.48 -4.13 -12.41
N CYS A 426 -6.31 -3.57 -12.12
CA CYS A 426 -6.04 -2.14 -12.10
C CYS A 426 -5.20 -1.70 -13.30
N VAL A 427 -4.22 -2.51 -13.73
CA VAL A 427 -3.32 -2.18 -14.85
C VAL A 427 -4.02 -2.33 -16.20
N ASP A 428 -4.73 -3.44 -16.41
CA ASP A 428 -5.37 -3.77 -17.70
C ASP A 428 -6.83 -3.29 -17.77
N ASN A 429 -7.21 -2.40 -16.84
CA ASN A 429 -8.57 -1.91 -16.68
C ASN A 429 -8.65 -0.38 -16.94
N PRO A 430 -9.15 0.04 -18.12
CA PRO A 430 -9.16 1.45 -18.52
C PRO A 430 -10.26 2.30 -17.85
N TRP A 431 -11.12 1.73 -17.01
CA TRP A 431 -12.09 2.48 -16.20
C TRP A 431 -11.69 2.59 -14.72
N TRP A 432 -10.90 1.66 -14.18
CA TRP A 432 -10.38 1.72 -12.81
C TRP A 432 -9.77 3.09 -12.41
N PRO A 433 -8.87 3.71 -13.20
CA PRO A 433 -8.30 5.01 -12.81
C PRO A 433 -9.30 6.16 -12.88
N LYS A 434 -10.44 5.99 -13.57
CA LYS A 434 -11.48 7.01 -13.75
C LYS A 434 -12.49 7.06 -12.61
N LEU A 435 -12.43 6.13 -11.65
CA LEU A 435 -13.27 6.13 -10.45
C LEU A 435 -13.03 7.37 -9.55
N VAL A 436 -11.90 8.06 -9.73
CA VAL A 436 -11.54 9.29 -9.02
C VAL A 436 -11.03 10.35 -9.99
N ASN A 437 -11.08 11.60 -9.54
CA ASN A 437 -10.38 12.74 -10.14
C ASN A 437 -9.19 13.09 -9.24
N VAL A 438 -7.99 13.15 -9.80
CA VAL A 438 -6.79 13.62 -9.06
C VAL A 438 -6.83 15.15 -8.98
N VAL A 439 -6.71 15.69 -7.77
CA VAL A 439 -6.91 17.12 -7.50
C VAL A 439 -5.86 18.01 -8.18
N SER A 440 -4.64 17.51 -8.41
CA SER A 440 -3.61 18.22 -9.18
C SER A 440 -3.82 18.16 -10.71
N GLY A 441 -4.71 17.29 -11.20
CA GLY A 441 -4.91 17.02 -12.63
C GLY A 441 -3.90 16.02 -13.23
N ASP A 442 -3.00 15.46 -12.43
CA ASP A 442 -2.04 14.43 -12.85
C ASP A 442 -2.71 13.05 -13.05
N GLU A 443 -2.03 12.15 -13.75
CA GLU A 443 -2.37 10.72 -13.75
C GLU A 443 -2.06 10.09 -12.36
N LEU A 444 -2.85 9.10 -11.93
CA LEU A 444 -2.57 8.33 -10.70
C LEU A 444 -1.16 7.70 -10.71
N TYR A 445 -0.75 7.19 -11.88
CA TYR A 445 0.58 6.63 -12.09
C TYR A 445 1.01 6.81 -13.54
N THR A 446 2.31 6.93 -13.77
CA THR A 446 2.91 7.13 -15.09
C THR A 446 4.19 6.30 -15.19
N LYS A 447 4.33 5.50 -16.25
CA LYS A 447 5.51 4.66 -16.54
C LYS A 447 5.97 3.77 -15.36
N GLY A 448 5.04 3.05 -14.72
CA GLY A 448 5.36 2.10 -13.64
C GLY A 448 5.60 2.73 -12.27
N PHE A 449 5.33 4.03 -12.10
CA PHE A 449 5.43 4.72 -10.82
C PHE A 449 4.18 5.53 -10.52
N ALA A 450 3.63 5.41 -9.31
CA ALA A 450 2.56 6.27 -8.83
C ALA A 450 3.09 7.69 -8.57
N ASN A 451 2.29 8.69 -8.91
CA ASN A 451 2.62 10.09 -8.67
C ASN A 451 2.18 10.48 -7.25
N VAL A 452 3.10 10.95 -6.40
CA VAL A 452 2.77 11.38 -5.04
C VAL A 452 2.12 12.77 -5.08
N PRO A 453 0.94 12.99 -4.49
CA PRO A 453 0.32 14.32 -4.48
C PRO A 453 1.17 15.29 -3.65
N LEU A 454 1.82 16.25 -4.32
CA LEU A 454 2.81 17.12 -3.66
C LEU A 454 2.17 18.26 -2.85
N GLU A 455 1.11 18.87 -3.38
CA GLU A 455 0.44 20.04 -2.78
C GLU A 455 -1.06 19.79 -2.48
N ALA A 456 -1.64 18.74 -3.07
CA ALA A 456 -3.08 18.46 -2.93
C ALA A 456 -3.39 17.93 -1.52
N PRO A 457 -4.45 18.42 -0.86
CA PRO A 457 -4.76 18.06 0.52
C PRO A 457 -5.40 16.67 0.64
N GLY A 458 -5.27 16.06 1.82
CA GLY A 458 -5.82 14.72 2.08
C GLY A 458 -5.09 13.65 1.26
N LEU A 459 -5.86 12.75 0.64
CA LEU A 459 -5.38 11.75 -0.31
C LEU A 459 -5.11 12.30 -1.72
N GLY A 460 -5.33 13.61 -1.95
CA GLY A 460 -5.14 14.25 -3.26
C GLY A 460 -6.13 13.84 -4.35
N ILE A 461 -7.26 13.21 -3.98
CA ILE A 461 -8.29 12.71 -4.89
C ILE A 461 -9.70 13.09 -4.44
N GLU A 462 -10.61 13.19 -5.40
CA GLU A 462 -12.05 13.24 -5.18
C GLU A 462 -12.77 12.16 -6.00
N LEU A 463 -13.93 11.70 -5.53
CA LEU A 463 -14.69 10.65 -6.22
C LEU A 463 -15.27 11.14 -7.55
N ASN A 464 -15.19 10.30 -8.59
CA ASN A 464 -15.93 10.50 -9.83
C ASN A 464 -17.30 9.80 -9.74
N GLU A 465 -18.30 10.55 -9.28
CA GLU A 465 -19.64 10.04 -9.03
C GLU A 465 -20.30 9.38 -10.25
N ASP A 466 -20.12 9.94 -11.45
CA ASP A 466 -20.72 9.40 -12.67
C ASP A 466 -20.10 8.07 -13.09
N GLU A 467 -18.79 7.90 -12.87
CA GLU A 467 -18.11 6.63 -13.18
C GLU A 467 -18.39 5.57 -12.10
N LEU A 468 -18.35 5.94 -10.82
CA LEU A 468 -18.72 5.04 -9.71
C LEU A 468 -20.14 4.49 -9.86
N LYS A 469 -21.10 5.31 -10.30
CA LYS A 469 -22.49 4.88 -10.53
C LYS A 469 -22.62 3.84 -11.66
N ARG A 470 -21.72 3.83 -12.64
CA ARG A 470 -21.70 2.82 -13.72
C ARG A 470 -21.23 1.46 -13.22
N HIS A 471 -20.33 1.44 -12.24
CA HIS A 471 -19.68 0.24 -11.71
C HIS A 471 -20.17 -0.14 -10.30
N LEU A 472 -21.38 0.28 -9.90
CA LEU A 472 -21.99 -0.19 -8.64
C LEU A 472 -22.13 -1.71 -8.66
N HIS A 473 -21.77 -2.37 -7.57
CA HIS A 473 -21.86 -3.84 -7.46
C HIS A 473 -23.30 -4.33 -7.62
N GLN A 474 -23.51 -5.56 -8.10
CA GLN A 474 -24.85 -6.07 -8.41
C GLN A 474 -25.75 -6.24 -7.17
N GLU A 475 -25.17 -6.59 -6.02
CA GLU A 475 -25.92 -6.81 -4.77
C GLU A 475 -26.36 -5.52 -4.07
N ASP A 476 -25.71 -4.38 -4.35
CA ASP A 476 -26.02 -3.10 -3.71
C ASP A 476 -25.81 -1.94 -4.68
N LYS A 477 -26.94 -1.37 -5.13
CA LYS A 477 -27.00 -0.21 -6.04
C LYS A 477 -27.19 1.12 -5.29
N SER A 478 -27.05 1.14 -3.96
CA SER A 478 -27.07 2.38 -3.19
C SER A 478 -25.75 3.16 -3.35
N TYR A 479 -25.84 4.48 -3.34
CA TYR A 479 -24.68 5.38 -3.44
C TYR A 479 -24.67 6.32 -2.24
N PHE A 480 -23.81 6.04 -1.25
CA PHE A 480 -23.68 6.79 0.00
C PHE A 480 -25.03 7.15 0.65
N ALA A 481 -25.93 6.16 0.74
CA ALA A 481 -27.20 6.32 1.44
C ALA A 481 -26.96 6.52 2.96
N PRO A 482 -27.81 7.29 3.68
CA PRO A 482 -27.70 7.42 5.13
C PRO A 482 -27.84 6.07 5.84
N THR A 483 -27.05 5.89 6.91
CA THR A 483 -26.94 4.61 7.64
C THR A 483 -27.38 4.72 9.12
N PRO A 484 -28.58 5.27 9.43
CA PRO A 484 -28.99 5.59 10.80
C PRO A 484 -29.05 4.38 11.75
N GLN A 485 -29.29 3.17 11.21
CA GLN A 485 -29.34 1.92 11.96
C GLN A 485 -28.02 1.55 12.67
N TRP A 486 -26.91 2.21 12.30
CA TRP A 486 -25.58 2.02 12.89
C TRP A 486 -25.16 3.15 13.85
N ASN A 487 -26.05 4.11 14.15
CA ASN A 487 -25.75 5.24 15.02
C ASN A 487 -25.63 4.86 16.51
N GLU A 488 -26.40 3.87 16.95
CA GLU A 488 -26.54 3.53 18.37
C GLU A 488 -25.44 2.57 18.84
N LYS A 489 -24.80 2.90 19.97
CA LYS A 489 -23.88 1.97 20.64
C LYS A 489 -24.69 0.92 21.40
N ARG A 490 -24.63 -0.33 20.95
CA ARG A 490 -25.45 -1.45 21.46
C ARG A 490 -24.69 -2.48 22.31
N SER A 491 -23.40 -2.26 22.59
CA SER A 491 -22.58 -3.14 23.42
C SER A 491 -21.58 -2.37 24.30
N HIS A 492 -21.17 -3.00 25.39
CA HIS A 492 -20.21 -2.46 26.35
C HIS A 492 -18.80 -2.98 26.03
N ASP A 493 -18.14 -2.27 25.11
CA ASP A 493 -16.88 -2.68 24.47
C ASP A 493 -15.62 -2.46 25.36
N ARG A 494 -15.61 -3.05 26.56
CA ARG A 494 -14.48 -2.94 27.51
C ARG A 494 -13.74 -4.27 27.60
N LEU A 495 -12.42 -4.25 27.40
CA LEU A 495 -11.57 -5.46 27.34
C LEU A 495 -11.04 -5.94 28.69
N TRP A 496 -11.11 -5.14 29.76
CA TRP A 496 -10.61 -5.48 31.11
C TRP A 496 -11.55 -4.95 32.20
N SER A 497 -11.53 -5.57 33.40
CA SER A 497 -12.40 -5.20 34.53
C SER A 497 -11.93 -3.96 35.28
#